data_AF-A0A968IKM0-F1
#
_entry.id   AF-A0A968IKM0-F1
#
_cell.length_a   1.000
_cell.length_b   1.000
_cell.length_c   1.000
_cell.angle_alpha   90.00
_cell.angle_beta   90.00
_cell.angle_gamma   90.00
#
_symmetry.space_group_name_H-M   'P 1'
#
loop_
_entity.id
_entity.type
_entity.pdbx_description
1 polymer ?
#
loop_
_entity_poly.entity_id
_entity_poly.type
_entity_poly.pdbx_seq_one_letter_code
_entity_poly.pdbx_strand_id
1 'polypeptide(L)' 'MSRKPLISQPIREHLARELAEPEGFESYTEVKMWLETTQGVSASYKVVHHTVRLSRWE' A
#
# COMPACT_ATOMS: atom_id res chain seq x y z
N MET A 1 13.97 -2.59 19.85
CA MET A 1 13.27 -1.38 19.37
C MET A 1 12.52 -1.73 18.10
N SER A 2 11.19 -1.65 18.17
CA SER A 2 10.25 -2.16 17.18
C SER A 2 10.48 -1.54 15.79
N ARG A 3 10.60 -2.38 14.76
CA ARG A 3 10.49 -1.94 13.37
C ARG A 3 9.10 -1.33 13.23
N LYS A 4 9.01 0.01 13.19
CA LYS A 4 7.78 0.69 12.79
C LYS A 4 7.30 -0.01 11.52
N PRO A 5 6.06 -0.54 11.47
CA PRO A 5 5.56 -1.07 10.22
C PRO A 5 5.69 0.05 9.20
N LEU A 6 6.40 -0.21 8.08
CA LEU A 6 6.68 0.82 7.07
C LEU A 6 5.40 1.50 6.57
N ILE A 7 4.25 0.84 6.73
CA ILE A 7 2.94 1.37 6.38
C ILE A 7 2.03 1.27 7.61
N SER A 8 1.57 2.41 8.09
CA SER A 8 0.59 2.51 9.19
C SER A 8 -0.75 1.90 8.79
N GLN A 9 -1.50 1.38 9.76
CA GLN A 9 -2.85 0.82 9.57
C GLN A 9 -3.80 1.71 8.74
N PRO A 10 -3.95 3.02 9.03
CA PRO A 10 -4.85 3.88 8.25
C PRO A 10 -4.45 3.98 6.76
N ILE A 11 -3.15 3.89 6.46
CA ILE A 11 -2.65 3.90 5.08
C ILE A 11 -3.02 2.60 4.37
N ARG A 12 -2.99 1.47 5.08
CA ARG A 12 -3.41 0.18 4.53
C ARG A 12 -4.90 0.14 4.23
N GLU A 13 -5.73 0.70 5.10
CA GLU A 13 -7.17 0.77 4.89
C GLU A 13 -7.52 1.66 3.70
N HIS A 14 -6.84 2.81 3.56
CA HIS A 14 -6.99 3.68 2.40
C HIS A 14 -6.55 2.97 1.12
N LEU A 15 -5.38 2.33 1.15
CA LEU A 15 -4.88 1.54 0.01
C LEU A 15 -5.82 0.39 -0.36
N ALA A 16 -6.41 -0.30 0.63
CA ALA A 16 -7.34 -1.39 0.40
C ALA A 16 -8.63 -0.92 -0.28
N ARG A 17 -9.14 0.28 0.07
CA ARG A 17 -10.28 0.90 -0.63
C ARG A 17 -9.96 1.21 -2.08
N GLU A 18 -8.81 1.84 -2.34
CA GLU A 18 -8.36 2.16 -3.69
C GLU A 18 -8.08 0.89 -4.53
N LEU A 19 -7.58 -0.18 -3.90
CA LEU A 19 -7.36 -1.50 -4.54
C LEU A 19 -8.65 -2.28 -4.79
N ALA A 20 -9.72 -1.98 -4.04
CA ALA A 20 -11.03 -2.61 -4.23
C ALA A 20 -11.79 -2.01 -5.42
N GLU A 21 -11.39 -0.82 -5.88
CA GLU A 21 -11.92 -0.21 -7.10
C GLU A 21 -11.45 -1.02 -8.33
N PRO A 22 -12.34 -1.31 -9.30
CA PRO A 22 -11.99 -2.06 -10.51
C PRO A 22 -10.99 -1.31 -11.42
N GLU A 23 -10.90 0.01 -11.28
CA GLU A 23 -9.92 0.91 -11.90
C GLU A 23 -8.81 1.33 -10.92
N GLY A 24 -8.61 0.57 -9.85
CA GLY A 24 -7.54 0.81 -8.88
C GLY A 24 -6.14 0.66 -9.50
N PHE A 25 -5.13 0.49 -8.66
CA PHE A 25 -3.75 0.42 -9.13
C PHE A 25 -3.50 -0.73 -10.11
N GLU A 26 -3.13 -0.41 -11.35
CA GLU A 26 -2.77 -1.40 -12.37
C GLU A 26 -1.38 -2.00 -12.10
N SER A 27 -0.51 -1.24 -11.42
CA SER A 27 0.86 -1.64 -11.13
C SER A 27 1.33 -1.36 -9.70
N TYR A 28 2.16 -2.26 -9.16
CA TYR A 28 2.84 -2.06 -7.87
C TYR A 28 3.70 -0.78 -7.82
N THR A 29 4.17 -0.31 -8.98
CA THR A 29 4.90 0.95 -9.12
C THR A 29 4.00 2.16 -8.84
N GLU A 30 2.74 2.13 -9.26
CA GLU A 30 1.78 3.20 -8.97
C GLU A 30 1.43 3.21 -7.48
N VAL A 31 1.22 2.04 -6.87
CA VAL A 31 1.04 1.94 -5.42
C VAL A 31 2.23 2.55 -4.67
N LYS A 32 3.46 2.25 -5.13
CA LYS A 32 4.68 2.80 -4.53
C LYS A 32 4.73 4.32 -4.67
N MET A 33 4.49 4.84 -5.88
CA MET A 33 4.49 6.28 -6.14
C MET A 33 3.38 6.99 -5.37
N TRP A 34 2.19 6.39 -5.26
CA TRP A 34 1.07 6.91 -4.49
C TRP A 34 1.39 6.98 -2.99
N LEU A 35 2.00 5.93 -2.44
CA LEU A 35 2.45 5.94 -1.04
C LEU A 35 3.51 7.03 -0.80
N GLU A 36 4.42 7.22 -1.75
CA GLU A 36 5.45 8.26 -1.67
C GLU A 36 4.88 9.67 -1.81
N THR A 37 3.98 9.91 -2.77
CA THR A 37 3.45 11.25 -3.06
C THR A 37 2.32 11.67 -2.12
N THR A 38 1.44 10.75 -1.75
CA THR A 38 0.24 11.04 -0.96
C THR A 38 0.52 10.90 0.53
N GLN A 39 1.34 9.92 0.92
CA GLN A 39 1.59 9.60 2.33
C GLN A 39 3.02 9.95 2.77
N GLY A 40 3.92 10.33 1.86
CA GLY A 40 5.34 10.55 2.18
C GLY A 40 6.07 9.27 2.59
N VAL A 41 5.51 8.10 2.30
CA VAL A 41 6.01 6.80 2.72
C VAL A 41 6.76 6.14 1.58
N SER A 42 8.09 6.10 1.69
CA SER A 42 8.90 5.30 0.77
C SER A 42 8.81 3.82 1.13
N ALA A 43 7.81 3.15 0.56
CA ALA A 43 7.61 1.71 0.71
C ALA A 43 8.49 0.94 -0.27
N SER A 44 9.18 -0.09 0.23
CA SER A 44 9.92 -1.00 -0.63
C SER A 44 8.97 -1.92 -1.41
N TYR A 45 9.39 -2.40 -2.58
CA TYR A 45 8.60 -3.28 -3.44
C TYR A 45 8.01 -4.50 -2.69
N LYS A 46 8.80 -5.09 -1.78
CA LYS A 46 8.34 -6.19 -0.92
C LYS A 46 7.17 -5.80 -0.02
N VAL A 47 7.18 -4.59 0.52
CA VAL A 47 6.13 -4.08 1.40
C VAL A 47 4.85 -3.82 0.61
N VAL A 48 4.98 -3.23 -0.57
CA VAL A 48 3.85 -3.03 -1.50
C VAL A 48 3.22 -4.37 -1.87
N HIS A 49 4.03 -5.34 -2.33
CA HIS A 49 3.53 -6.67 -2.70
C HIS A 49 2.86 -7.39 -1.54
N HIS A 50 3.44 -7.34 -0.33
CA HIS A 50 2.83 -7.93 0.85
C HIS A 50 1.50 -7.25 1.20
N THR A 51 1.43 -5.91 1.13
CA THR A 51 0.24 -5.15 1.48
C THR A 51 -0.89 -5.39 0.49
N VAL A 52 -0.63 -5.28 -0.81
CA VAL A 52 -1.60 -5.58 -1.88
C VAL A 52 -2.13 -7.01 -1.77
N ARG A 53 -1.24 -7.97 -1.48
CA ARG A 53 -1.63 -9.37 -1.29
C ARG A 53 -2.51 -9.55 -0.06
N LEU A 54 -2.25 -8.84 1.04
CA LEU A 54 -3.05 -8.93 2.26
C LEU A 54 -4.45 -8.31 2.05
N SER A 55 -4.52 -7.18 1.33
CA SER A 55 -5.76 -6.45 1.07
C SER A 55 -6.77 -7.19 0.18
N ARG A 56 -6.35 -8.25 -0.53
CA ARG A 56 -7.19 -9.05 -1.44
C ARG A 56 -7.84 -10.28 -0.77
N TRP A 57 -7.76 -10.44 0.55
CA TRP A 57 -8.28 -11.61 1.28
C TRP A 57 -9.08 -11.26 2.55
N GLU A 58 -10.02 -10.32 2.48
CA GLU A 58 -11.13 -10.19 3.43
C GLU A 58 -12.46 -10.01 2.68
#